data_AF-A0A5B8VL66-F1
#
_entry.id   AF-A0A5B8VL66-F1
#
_cell.length_a   1.000
_cell.length_b   1.000
_cell.length_c   1.000
_cell.angle_alpha   90.00
_cell.angle_beta   90.00
_cell.angle_gamma   90.00
#
_symmetry.space_group_name_H-M   'P 1'
#
loop_
_entity.id
_entity.type
_entity.pdbx_description
1 polymer ?
#
loop_
_entity_poly.entity_id
_entity_poly.type
_entity_poly.pdbx_seq_one_letter_code
_entity_poly.pdbx_strand_id
1 'polypeptide(L)'
;MYKTLAIKLFDAFNLDMTPLSFSEEAQNSGIGYGSSGTRQIIQMLEPLINALMEGGLLAIDDIDRGLHPALKLKLIEIFLDPATNPNRSQLFFSTNDTCLMTHTKTREDQIYFAEKNKEATELFCLSDFVYFEDWQAQNNPDSSFLESKRVENHSPAVRGERYLTGRYGAVPKIGDLKQILQNYLFS
;
A
#
# COMPACT_ATOMS: atom_id res chain seq x y z
N MET A 1 -6.81 26.65 -12.56
CA MET A 1 -7.48 25.43 -12.03
C MET A 1 -6.50 24.53 -11.32
N TYR A 2 -5.45 24.05 -11.99
CA TYR A 2 -4.40 23.20 -11.43
C TYR A 2 -3.76 23.72 -10.13
N LYS A 3 -3.26 24.96 -10.16
CA LYS A 3 -2.64 25.62 -8.99
C LYS A 3 -3.57 25.70 -7.77
N THR A 4 -4.86 25.93 -7.98
CA THR A 4 -5.86 26.02 -6.91
C THR A 4 -6.13 24.65 -6.28
N LEU A 5 -6.15 23.59 -7.09
CA LEU A 5 -6.35 22.22 -6.60
C LEU A 5 -5.11 21.71 -5.85
N ALA A 6 -3.90 22.01 -6.37
CA ALA A 6 -2.65 21.68 -5.70
C ALA A 6 -2.56 22.30 -4.30
N ILE A 7 -2.92 23.58 -4.15
CA ILE A 7 -2.95 24.26 -2.84
C ILE A 7 -3.96 23.59 -1.89
N LYS A 8 -5.17 23.27 -2.37
CA LYS A 8 -6.19 22.62 -1.53
C LYS A 8 -5.80 21.21 -1.09
N LEU A 9 -5.16 20.43 -1.96
CA LEU A 9 -4.65 19.11 -1.61
C LEU A 9 -3.51 19.22 -0.60
N PHE A 10 -2.65 20.23 -0.77
CA PHE A 10 -1.54 20.50 0.14
C PHE A 10 -2.02 20.81 1.57
N ASP A 11 -3.01 21.70 1.71
CA ASP A 11 -3.67 21.98 2.98
C ASP A 11 -4.31 20.71 3.58
N ALA A 12 -4.97 19.90 2.73
CA ALA A 12 -5.61 18.66 3.17
C ALA A 12 -4.62 17.59 3.67
N PHE A 13 -3.36 17.63 3.23
CA PHE A 13 -2.30 16.75 3.72
C PHE A 13 -1.55 17.30 4.94
N ASN A 14 -1.95 18.46 5.50
CA ASN A 14 -1.27 19.14 6.62
C ASN A 14 0.24 19.27 6.40
N LEU A 15 0.65 19.53 5.17
CA LEU A 15 2.06 19.71 4.85
C LEU A 15 2.44 21.14 5.21
N ASP A 16 3.43 21.33 6.08
CA ASP A 16 4.00 22.66 6.32
C ASP A 16 4.98 23.01 5.20
N MET A 17 4.53 23.73 4.17
CA MET A 17 5.44 24.36 3.21
C MET A 17 5.06 25.81 2.98
N THR A 18 6.08 26.64 2.90
CA THR A 18 5.92 28.01 2.42
C THR A 18 5.54 27.99 0.93
N PRO A 19 4.63 28.88 0.48
CA PRO A 19 4.14 28.95 -0.91
C PRO A 19 5.23 29.09 -1.98
N LEU A 20 6.44 29.50 -1.58
CA LEU A 20 7.62 29.66 -2.45
C LEU A 20 8.08 28.34 -3.09
N SER A 21 7.81 27.19 -2.47
CA SER A 21 8.26 25.87 -2.97
C SER A 21 7.63 25.41 -4.30
N PHE A 22 6.59 26.11 -4.76
CA PHE A 22 5.85 25.79 -5.98
C PHE A 22 6.23 26.65 -7.19
N SER A 23 7.23 27.54 -7.08
CA SER A 23 7.80 28.18 -8.26
C SER A 23 8.84 27.26 -8.92
N GLU A 24 8.91 27.31 -10.25
CA GLU A 24 9.91 26.61 -11.06
C GLU A 24 11.35 26.96 -10.61
N GLU A 25 11.53 28.19 -10.13
CA GLU A 25 12.79 28.69 -9.54
C GLU A 25 13.13 28.02 -8.19
N ALA A 26 12.14 27.71 -7.35
CA ALA A 26 12.38 27.05 -6.06
C ALA A 26 12.73 25.57 -6.22
N GLN A 27 12.11 24.88 -7.19
CA GLN A 27 12.47 23.50 -7.55
C GLN A 27 13.90 23.40 -8.08
N ASN A 28 14.36 24.40 -8.84
CA ASN A 28 15.74 24.50 -9.34
C ASN A 28 16.76 25.03 -8.31
N SER A 29 16.31 25.70 -7.25
CA SER A 29 17.21 26.34 -6.28
C SER A 29 17.88 25.38 -5.29
N GLY A 30 17.42 24.13 -5.18
CA GLY A 30 17.97 23.15 -4.23
C GLY A 30 17.73 23.46 -2.75
N ILE A 31 17.02 24.55 -2.42
CA ILE A 31 16.75 24.96 -1.03
C ILE A 31 15.45 24.30 -0.56
N GLY A 32 15.55 23.06 -0.09
CA GLY A 32 14.41 22.32 0.46
C GLY A 32 14.14 22.66 1.92
N TYR A 33 13.22 23.58 2.20
CA TYR A 33 12.55 23.60 3.50
C TYR A 33 11.51 22.45 3.51
N GLY A 34 11.50 21.58 4.51
CA GLY A 34 10.57 20.44 4.64
C GLY A 34 11.26 19.07 4.81
N SER A 35 10.59 18.14 5.51
CA SER A 35 11.08 16.76 5.74
C SER A 35 11.21 15.97 4.42
N SER A 36 11.94 14.85 4.43
CA SER A 36 12.07 13.97 3.24
C SER A 36 10.72 13.54 2.68
N GLY A 37 9.75 13.23 3.55
CA GLY A 37 8.39 12.86 3.14
C GLY A 37 7.60 14.00 2.51
N THR A 38 7.76 15.22 3.02
CA THR A 38 7.11 16.40 2.46
C THR A 38 7.57 16.65 1.03
N ARG A 39 8.87 16.56 0.77
CA ARG A 39 9.44 16.73 -0.58
C ARG A 39 8.95 15.65 -1.54
N GLN A 40 8.83 14.42 -1.06
CA GLN A 40 8.39 13.30 -1.87
C GLN A 40 6.92 13.42 -2.28
N ILE A 41 6.03 13.87 -1.38
CA ILE A 41 4.64 14.16 -1.75
C ILE A 41 4.58 15.26 -2.79
N ILE A 42 5.33 16.34 -2.64
CA ILE A 42 5.30 17.45 -3.60
C ILE A 42 5.67 16.98 -5.01
N GLN A 43 6.69 16.13 -5.12
CA GLN A 43 7.06 15.52 -6.40
C GLN A 43 5.97 14.59 -6.95
N MET A 44 5.21 13.93 -6.08
CA MET A 44 4.09 13.06 -6.45
C MET A 44 2.78 13.80 -6.72
N LEU A 45 2.59 15.02 -6.21
CA LEU A 45 1.34 15.77 -6.36
C LEU A 45 1.01 16.05 -7.82
N GLU A 46 2.02 16.33 -8.63
CA GLU A 46 1.80 16.64 -10.04
C GLU A 46 1.20 15.45 -10.82
N PRO A 47 1.86 14.28 -10.87
CA PRO A 47 1.28 13.11 -11.54
C PRO A 47 0.00 12.62 -10.86
N LEU A 48 -0.16 12.79 -9.54
CA LEU A 48 -1.39 12.49 -8.81
C LEU A 48 -2.58 13.30 -9.32
N ILE A 49 -2.42 14.62 -9.41
CA ILE A 49 -3.51 15.52 -9.84
C ILE A 49 -3.86 15.24 -11.30
N ASN A 50 -2.86 15.07 -12.18
CA ASN A 50 -3.09 14.75 -13.58
C ASN A 50 -3.90 13.46 -13.73
N ALA A 51 -3.50 12.39 -13.02
CA ALA A 51 -4.23 11.12 -13.03
C ALA A 51 -5.68 11.29 -12.55
N LEU A 52 -5.92 12.02 -11.45
CA LEU A 52 -7.28 12.23 -10.93
C LEU A 52 -8.15 13.10 -11.84
N MET A 53 -7.56 14.09 -12.52
CA MET A 53 -8.28 15.02 -13.39
C MET A 53 -8.59 14.47 -14.78
N GLU A 54 -7.68 13.69 -15.35
CA GLU A 54 -7.77 13.21 -16.73
C GLU A 54 -8.07 11.70 -16.81
N GLY A 55 -7.98 10.99 -15.69
CA GLY A 55 -8.00 9.53 -15.65
C GLY A 55 -6.61 8.95 -15.94
N GLY A 56 -6.56 7.66 -16.25
CA GLY A 56 -5.31 6.96 -16.59
C GLY A 56 -4.67 6.24 -15.42
N LEU A 57 -3.39 5.90 -15.54
CA LEU A 57 -2.64 5.06 -14.61
C LEU A 57 -1.53 5.86 -13.93
N LEU A 58 -1.55 5.90 -12.60
CA LEU A 58 -0.42 6.32 -11.77
C LEU A 58 0.29 5.08 -11.23
N ALA A 59 1.51 4.83 -11.72
CA ALA A 59 2.37 3.76 -11.24
C ALA A 59 3.44 4.31 -10.29
N ILE A 60 3.55 3.75 -9.07
CA ILE A 60 4.49 4.20 -8.04
C ILE A 60 5.27 3.00 -7.52
N ASP A 61 6.59 3.04 -7.67
CA ASP A 61 7.46 2.07 -7.01
C ASP A 61 7.75 2.52 -5.57
N ASP A 62 7.67 1.59 -4.61
CA ASP A 62 7.87 1.78 -3.18
C ASP A 62 7.12 3.00 -2.62
N ILE A 63 5.79 2.93 -2.61
CA ILE A 63 4.95 4.03 -2.08
C ILE A 63 5.25 4.35 -0.60
N ASP A 64 5.85 3.41 0.14
CA ASP A 64 6.26 3.58 1.53
C ASP A 64 7.57 4.35 1.73
N ARG A 65 8.34 4.58 0.67
CA ARG A 65 9.58 5.34 0.77
C ARG A 65 9.26 6.76 1.21
N GLY A 66 9.82 7.19 2.34
CA GLY A 66 9.75 8.57 2.85
C GLY A 66 8.37 9.11 3.26
N LEU A 67 7.26 8.45 2.90
CA LEU A 67 5.92 8.90 3.22
C LEU A 67 5.44 8.42 4.60
N HIS A 68 4.88 9.33 5.38
CA HIS A 68 4.22 8.98 6.63
C HIS A 68 3.02 8.03 6.37
N PRO A 69 2.80 6.97 7.17
CA PRO A 69 1.71 6.00 7.00
C PRO A 69 0.34 6.60 6.72
N ALA A 70 -0.05 7.63 7.46
CA ALA A 70 -1.33 8.32 7.26
C ALA A 70 -1.51 8.91 5.86
N LEU A 71 -0.43 9.44 5.26
CA LEU A 71 -0.47 10.08 3.94
C LEU A 71 -0.64 9.02 2.83
N LYS A 72 0.01 7.86 2.99
CA LYS A 72 -0.13 6.72 2.07
C LYS A 72 -1.55 6.19 2.05
N LEU A 73 -2.13 5.97 3.24
CA LEU A 73 -3.51 5.55 3.38
C LEU A 73 -4.45 6.55 2.71
N LYS A 74 -4.23 7.85 2.95
CA LYS A 74 -5.09 8.88 2.37
C LYS A 74 -5.00 8.94 0.85
N LEU A 75 -3.80 8.78 0.29
CA LEU A 75 -3.59 8.71 -1.15
C LEU A 75 -4.37 7.53 -1.75
N ILE A 76 -4.26 6.34 -1.17
CA ILE A 76 -4.99 5.15 -1.62
C ILE A 76 -6.52 5.36 -1.54
N GLU A 77 -7.01 5.93 -0.43
CA GLU A 77 -8.44 6.26 -0.26
C GLU A 77 -8.98 7.16 -1.36
N ILE A 78 -8.20 8.17 -1.79
CA ILE A 78 -8.61 9.10 -2.85
C ILE A 78 -8.85 8.38 -4.17
N PHE A 79 -8.08 7.35 -4.49
CA PHE A 79 -8.29 6.56 -5.70
C PHE A 79 -9.45 5.56 -5.58
N LEU A 80 -9.73 5.06 -4.37
CA LEU A 80 -10.80 4.09 -4.11
C LEU A 80 -12.19 4.73 -4.03
N ASP A 81 -12.29 6.02 -3.70
CA ASP A 81 -13.57 6.73 -3.56
C ASP A 81 -14.02 7.37 -4.90
N PRO A 82 -15.18 6.98 -5.47
CA PRO A 82 -15.71 7.58 -6.69
C PRO A 82 -15.98 9.09 -6.59
N ALA A 83 -16.22 9.62 -5.38
CA ALA A 83 -16.44 11.04 -5.16
C ALA A 83 -15.15 11.85 -5.37
N THR A 84 -13.99 11.27 -5.05
CA THR A 84 -12.68 11.90 -5.24
C THR A 84 -11.98 11.47 -6.53
N ASN A 85 -12.39 10.34 -7.12
CA ASN A 85 -11.87 9.80 -8.37
C ASN A 85 -12.98 9.61 -9.44
N PRO A 86 -13.63 10.70 -9.90
CA PRO A 86 -14.72 10.62 -10.88
C PRO A 86 -14.27 10.11 -12.25
N ASN A 87 -12.99 10.30 -12.60
CA ASN A 87 -12.41 9.89 -13.87
C ASN A 87 -11.86 8.45 -13.86
N ARG A 88 -12.07 7.71 -12.76
CA ARG A 88 -11.68 6.30 -12.63
C ARG A 88 -10.21 6.05 -12.93
N SER A 89 -9.35 6.94 -12.46
CA SER A 89 -7.91 6.74 -12.52
C SER A 89 -7.50 5.51 -11.70
N GLN A 90 -6.43 4.86 -12.11
CA GLN A 90 -5.90 3.66 -11.48
C GLN A 90 -4.60 4.01 -10.76
N LEU A 91 -4.46 3.49 -9.55
CA LEU A 91 -3.22 3.54 -8.79
C LEU A 91 -2.64 2.13 -8.76
N PHE A 92 -1.44 1.97 -9.31
CA PHE A 92 -0.65 0.74 -9.23
C PHE A 92 0.61 1.02 -8.45
N PHE A 93 0.87 0.25 -7.40
CA PHE A 93 2.03 0.51 -6.56
C PHE A 93 2.63 -0.75 -5.94
N SER A 94 3.92 -0.71 -5.67
CA SER A 94 4.62 -1.68 -4.81
C SER A 94 4.75 -1.11 -3.40
N THR A 95 4.78 -1.99 -2.40
CA THR A 95 5.00 -1.59 -1.02
C THR A 95 5.59 -2.71 -0.18
N ASN A 96 6.42 -2.34 0.81
CA ASN A 96 6.86 -3.24 1.88
C ASN A 96 6.01 -3.08 3.16
N ASP A 97 5.06 -2.13 3.18
CA ASP A 97 4.24 -1.83 4.35
C ASP A 97 2.99 -2.71 4.42
N THR A 98 3.10 -3.78 5.19
CA THR A 98 2.00 -4.73 5.44
C THR A 98 0.77 -4.09 6.10
N CYS A 99 0.92 -2.93 6.76
CA CYS A 99 -0.19 -2.23 7.41
C CYS A 99 -1.23 -1.76 6.38
N LEU A 100 -0.84 -1.55 5.12
CA LEU A 100 -1.75 -1.16 4.06
C LEU A 100 -2.82 -2.24 3.77
N MET A 101 -2.49 -3.52 3.94
CA MET A 101 -3.47 -4.61 3.79
C MET A 101 -4.56 -4.57 4.88
N THR A 102 -4.21 -4.06 6.06
CA THR A 102 -5.10 -3.98 7.22
C THR A 102 -5.97 -2.74 7.20
N HIS A 103 -5.40 -1.61 6.76
CA HIS A 103 -6.01 -0.29 6.93
C HIS A 103 -6.65 0.28 5.65
N THR A 104 -6.46 -0.37 4.49
CA THR A 104 -7.12 0.05 3.25
C THR A 104 -8.36 -0.81 2.97
N LYS A 105 -9.32 -0.24 2.25
CA LYS A 105 -10.51 -0.95 1.76
C LYS A 105 -10.26 -1.64 0.42
N THR A 106 -9.03 -2.10 0.19
CA THR A 106 -8.66 -2.81 -1.03
C THR A 106 -9.33 -4.18 -1.06
N ARG A 107 -9.70 -4.63 -2.25
CA ARG A 107 -10.22 -5.98 -2.46
C ARG A 107 -9.08 -6.99 -2.54
N GLU A 108 -9.36 -8.25 -2.29
CA GLU A 108 -8.35 -9.31 -2.33
C GLU A 108 -7.79 -9.52 -3.73
N ASP A 109 -8.62 -9.33 -4.77
CA ASP A 109 -8.20 -9.39 -6.18
C ASP A 109 -7.34 -8.19 -6.63
N GLN A 110 -7.12 -7.22 -5.74
CA GLN A 110 -6.26 -6.05 -5.95
C GLN A 110 -4.93 -6.14 -5.20
N ILE A 111 -4.71 -7.20 -4.42
CA ILE A 111 -3.50 -7.41 -3.64
C ILE A 111 -2.73 -8.56 -4.27
N TYR A 112 -1.47 -8.29 -4.63
CA TYR A 112 -0.56 -9.27 -5.18
C TYR A 112 0.69 -9.35 -4.32
N PHE A 113 1.17 -10.56 -4.09
CA PHE A 113 2.44 -10.81 -3.43
C PHE A 113 3.49 -11.18 -4.46
N ALA A 114 4.73 -10.79 -4.19
CA ALA A 114 5.89 -11.18 -4.98
C ALA A 114 6.80 -12.05 -4.11
N GLU A 115 7.01 -13.30 -4.51
CA GLU A 115 7.96 -14.20 -3.86
C GLU A 115 9.07 -14.58 -4.84
N LYS A 116 10.32 -14.47 -4.39
CA LYS A 116 11.47 -14.92 -5.15
C LYS A 116 11.79 -16.37 -4.81
N ASN A 117 11.74 -17.24 -5.82
CA ASN A 117 12.21 -18.62 -5.72
C ASN A 117 13.68 -18.69 -6.21
N LYS A 118 14.23 -19.91 -6.38
CA LYS A 118 15.63 -20.09 -6.81
C LYS A 118 15.90 -19.65 -8.26
N GLU A 119 14.88 -19.55 -9.09
CA GLU A 119 14.96 -19.40 -10.54
C GLU A 119 14.32 -18.08 -11.03
N ALA A 120 13.21 -17.65 -10.43
CA ALA A 120 12.40 -16.51 -10.85
C ALA A 120 11.64 -15.86 -9.68
N THR A 121 11.05 -14.70 -9.96
CA THR A 121 10.04 -14.08 -9.09
C THR A 121 8.66 -14.52 -9.55
N GLU A 122 7.86 -15.02 -8.62
CA GLU A 122 6.46 -15.39 -8.85
C GLU A 122 5.54 -14.32 -8.24
N LEU A 123 4.47 -14.00 -8.97
CA LEU A 123 3.40 -13.12 -8.50
C LEU A 123 2.13 -13.96 -8.32
N PHE A 124 1.46 -13.78 -7.19
CA PHE A 124 0.19 -14.47 -6.91
C PHE A 124 -0.77 -13.54 -6.16
N CYS A 125 -2.07 -13.72 -6.39
CA CYS A 125 -3.09 -12.82 -5.88
C CYS A 125 -3.59 -13.28 -4.51
N LEU A 126 -3.99 -12.33 -3.65
CA LEU A 126 -4.60 -12.67 -2.36
C LEU A 126 -5.93 -13.41 -2.54
N SER A 127 -6.68 -13.14 -3.61
CA SER A 127 -7.92 -13.87 -3.91
C SER A 127 -7.72 -15.34 -4.28
N ASP A 128 -6.48 -15.76 -4.59
CA ASP A 128 -6.18 -17.15 -4.92
C ASP A 128 -6.12 -18.04 -3.67
N PHE A 129 -6.09 -17.45 -2.47
CA PHE A 129 -6.08 -18.18 -1.21
C PHE A 129 -7.48 -18.62 -0.81
N VAL A 130 -7.67 -19.93 -0.67
CA VAL A 130 -8.92 -20.55 -0.19
C VAL A 130 -8.78 -20.89 1.28
N TYR A 131 -9.72 -20.43 2.11
CA TYR A 131 -9.77 -20.80 3.52
C TYR A 131 -10.61 -22.06 3.73
N PHE A 132 -10.16 -22.94 4.63
CA PHE A 132 -10.80 -24.23 4.88
C PHE A 132 -12.25 -24.07 5.34
N GLU A 133 -12.55 -23.02 6.11
CA GLU A 133 -13.88 -22.66 6.54
C GLU A 133 -14.79 -22.25 5.38
N ASP A 134 -14.26 -21.56 4.36
CA ASP A 134 -15.05 -21.15 3.19
C ASP A 134 -15.43 -22.37 2.35
N TRP A 135 -14.50 -23.31 2.19
CA TRP A 135 -14.76 -24.58 1.53
C TRP A 135 -15.84 -25.36 2.28
N GLN A 136 -15.79 -25.41 3.62
CA GLN A 136 -16.83 -26.07 4.41
C GLN A 136 -18.19 -25.36 4.30
N ALA A 137 -18.22 -24.02 4.36
CA ALA A 137 -19.44 -23.23 4.24
C ALA A 137 -20.14 -23.45 2.88
N GLN A 138 -19.36 -23.57 1.80
CA GLN A 138 -19.87 -23.87 0.46
C GLN A 138 -20.47 -25.28 0.34
N ASN A 139 -19.94 -26.25 1.08
CA ASN A 139 -20.36 -27.65 1.00
C ASN A 139 -21.35 -28.06 2.11
N ASN A 140 -21.65 -27.18 3.07
CA ASN A 140 -22.51 -27.49 4.21
C ASN A 140 -23.37 -26.26 4.63
N PRO A 141 -24.46 -25.97 3.89
CA PRO A 141 -25.21 -24.71 3.98
C PRO A 141 -26.00 -24.49 5.28
N ASP A 142 -26.19 -25.52 6.12
CA ASP A 142 -26.95 -25.43 7.37
C ASP A 142 -26.15 -24.83 8.55
N SER A 143 -24.98 -24.24 8.30
CA SER A 143 -24.03 -23.83 9.34
C SER A 143 -23.84 -22.30 9.41
N SER A 144 -24.80 -21.61 10.02
CA SER A 144 -24.74 -20.15 10.25
C SER A 144 -23.46 -19.69 10.96
N PHE A 145 -22.86 -20.55 11.79
CA PHE A 145 -21.56 -20.31 12.42
C PHE A 145 -20.41 -20.17 11.41
N LEU A 146 -20.40 -20.96 10.33
CA LEU A 146 -19.34 -20.91 9.32
C LEU A 146 -19.39 -19.62 8.51
N GLU A 147 -20.58 -19.03 8.30
CA GLU A 147 -20.72 -17.76 7.60
C GLU A 147 -20.07 -16.60 8.38
N SER A 148 -20.18 -16.59 9.71
CA SER A 148 -19.48 -15.58 10.54
C SER A 148 -17.95 -15.69 10.40
N LYS A 149 -17.41 -16.91 10.36
CA LYS A 149 -15.98 -17.14 10.13
C LYS A 149 -15.54 -16.77 8.72
N ARG A 150 -16.37 -17.00 7.72
CA ARG A 150 -16.11 -16.58 6.33
C ARG A 150 -15.96 -15.06 6.25
N VAL A 151 -16.89 -14.31 6.84
CA VAL A 151 -16.81 -12.83 6.86
C VAL A 151 -15.54 -12.36 7.56
N GLU A 152 -15.18 -12.99 8.68
CA GLU A 152 -13.94 -12.70 9.41
C GLU A 152 -12.70 -13.01 8.57
N ASN A 153 -12.66 -14.15 7.88
CA ASN A 153 -11.55 -14.61 7.05
C ASN A 153 -11.16 -13.62 5.96
N HIS A 154 -12.14 -12.96 5.36
CA HIS A 154 -11.94 -11.99 4.28
C HIS A 154 -11.85 -10.53 4.76
N SER A 155 -11.90 -10.29 6.08
CA SER A 155 -11.82 -8.95 6.67
C SER A 155 -10.40 -8.39 6.52
N PRO A 156 -10.23 -7.10 6.12
CA PRO A 156 -8.92 -6.44 6.09
C PRO A 156 -8.13 -6.59 7.40
N ALA A 157 -8.81 -6.53 8.54
CA ALA A 157 -8.20 -6.65 9.86
C ALA A 157 -7.37 -7.93 10.05
N VAL A 158 -7.79 -9.04 9.42
CA VAL A 158 -7.17 -10.36 9.57
C VAL A 158 -6.07 -10.59 8.53
N ARG A 159 -6.13 -9.90 7.38
CA ARG A 159 -5.17 -10.08 6.28
C ARG A 159 -3.73 -9.77 6.71
N GLY A 160 -3.51 -8.65 7.39
CA GLY A 160 -2.17 -8.28 7.86
C GLY A 160 -1.58 -9.32 8.83
N GLU A 161 -2.38 -9.80 9.77
CA GLU A 161 -1.97 -10.84 10.72
C GLU A 161 -1.61 -12.16 10.02
N ARG A 162 -2.40 -12.56 9.03
CA ARG A 162 -2.14 -13.76 8.22
C ARG A 162 -0.85 -13.66 7.42
N TYR A 163 -0.55 -12.50 6.87
CA TYR A 163 0.74 -12.27 6.23
C TYR A 163 1.89 -12.46 7.22
N LEU A 164 1.83 -11.82 8.40
CA LEU A 164 2.89 -11.88 9.41
C LEU A 164 3.14 -13.30 9.94
N THR A 165 2.09 -14.12 10.00
CA THR A 165 2.19 -15.53 10.40
C THR A 165 2.60 -16.47 9.27
N GLY A 166 2.88 -15.93 8.07
CA GLY A 166 3.34 -16.69 6.91
C GLY A 166 2.25 -17.45 6.16
N ARG A 167 0.97 -17.17 6.43
CA ARG A 167 -0.15 -17.86 5.78
C ARG A 167 -0.24 -17.60 4.28
N TYR A 168 0.27 -16.47 3.82
CA TYR A 168 0.30 -16.11 2.40
C TYR A 168 1.65 -16.39 1.72
N GLY A 169 2.63 -16.97 2.41
CA GLY A 169 4.00 -17.01 1.89
C GLY A 169 4.63 -15.62 1.88
N ALA A 170 5.61 -15.40 1.00
CA ALA A 170 6.36 -14.13 0.87
C ALA A 170 7.01 -13.58 2.16
N VAL A 171 7.04 -14.37 3.25
CA VAL A 171 7.74 -14.02 4.48
C VAL A 171 9.24 -14.35 4.32
N PRO A 172 10.15 -13.44 4.70
CA PRO A 172 11.59 -13.70 4.63
C PRO A 172 11.99 -14.99 5.36
N LYS A 173 12.69 -15.88 4.66
CA LYS A 173 13.28 -17.09 5.25
C LYS A 173 14.53 -16.70 6.04
N ILE A 174 14.37 -16.55 7.35
CA ILE A 174 15.48 -16.30 8.26
C ILE A 174 16.10 -17.66 8.60
N GLY A 175 17.37 -17.87 8.25
CA GLY A 175 18.13 -19.07 8.65
C GLY A 175 18.35 -19.13 10.17
N ASP A 176 18.94 -20.21 10.69
CA ASP A 176 19.24 -20.32 12.12
C ASP A 176 20.37 -19.37 12.54
N LEU A 177 20.00 -18.10 12.78
CA LEU A 177 20.87 -17.05 13.27
C LEU A 177 21.55 -17.45 14.57
N LYS A 178 20.86 -18.18 15.45
CA LYS A 178 21.42 -18.59 16.74
C LYS A 178 22.58 -19.56 16.52
N GLN A 179 22.40 -20.57 15.68
CA GLN A 179 23.47 -21.51 15.34
C GLN A 179 24.64 -20.82 14.65
N ILE A 180 24.37 -19.92 13.70
CA ILE A 180 25.41 -19.16 12.99
C ILE A 180 26.22 -18.29 13.97
N LEU A 181 25.53 -17.54 14.85
CA LEU A 181 26.18 -16.69 15.83
C LEU A 181 26.94 -17.52 16.88
N GLN A 182 26.41 -18.67 17.30
CA GLN A 182 27.11 -19.57 18.22
C GLN A 182 28.40 -20.12 17.60
N ASN A 183 28.37 -20.52 16.33
CA ASN A 183 29.56 -21.01 15.63
C ASN A 183 30.61 -19.93 15.39
N TYR A 184 30.23 -18.65 15.34
CA TYR A 184 31.14 -17.54 15.07
C TYR A 184 31.68 -16.86 16.34
N LEU A 185 30.87 -16.78 17.41
CA LEU A 185 31.25 -16.11 18.66
C LEU A 185 32.02 -17.03 19.62
N PHE A 186 31.89 -18.35 19.48
CA PHE A 186 32.53 -19.35 20.35
C PHE A 186 33.54 -20.26 19.61
N SER A 187 33.90 -19.91 18.38
CA SER A 187 35.08 -20.42 17.64
C SER A 187 36.30 -19.56 17.91
#